data_AF-A0A1H7BKF6-F1
#
_entry.id   AF-A0A1H7BKF6-F1
#
_cell.length_a   1.000
_cell.length_b   1.000
_cell.length_c   1.000
_cell.angle_alpha   90.00
_cell.angle_beta   90.00
_cell.angle_gamma   90.00
#
_symmetry.space_group_name_H-M   'P 1'
#
loop_
_entity.id
_entity.type
_entity.pdbx_description
1 polymer ?
#
loop_
_entity_poly.entity_id
_entity_poly.type
_entity_poly.pdbx_seq_one_letter_code
_entity_poly.pdbx_strand_id
1 'polypeptide(L)'
;MKALRRASLLHLGRRWWQLPLASLLLAAAVWMPPVQFTRPIFRYVVTFDITQSMDVEDVSMDGKPISRLDFARAAMSDALQHLPCGSEIGWSVFSNQRSLLLLAPVEVCGNYDALLSSLDQITGKMRWVNSSVIAQGGLYSAIRAAADLGHNTDIVFITDGQEAPPVAPNETSVRDIPQGLVHGWLIGVGGDQPAPIPKTNADGVRTGFWRADEVRQLQPTPGTPATAESHEELSELRETYLEAVAGHLGFGYKRLAAADSLRAPLTDARFAHPTPVATNVRWCPALLALVLLVWRFLPARQVVRKSRPASAAAIPARRALSRP
;
A
#
# COMPACT_ATOMS: atom_id res chain seq x y z
N MET A 1 -1.50 -4.66 61.56
CA MET A 1 -0.84 -3.60 60.73
C MET A 1 0.68 -3.78 60.52
N LYS A 2 1.46 -4.35 61.45
CA LYS A 2 2.93 -4.54 61.25
C LYS A 2 3.32 -5.64 60.24
N ALA A 3 2.50 -6.70 60.08
CA ALA A 3 2.80 -7.80 59.15
C ALA A 3 2.59 -7.44 57.66
N LEU A 4 1.55 -6.65 57.33
CA LEU A 4 1.33 -6.16 55.96
C LEU A 4 2.43 -5.19 55.51
N ARG A 5 2.94 -4.32 56.40
CA ARG A 5 4.07 -3.42 56.09
C ARG A 5 5.37 -4.18 55.80
N ARG A 6 5.63 -5.30 56.51
CA ARG A 6 6.83 -6.14 56.26
C ARG A 6 6.77 -6.88 54.93
N ALA A 7 5.60 -7.37 54.51
CA ALA A 7 5.44 -8.03 53.21
C ALA A 7 5.64 -7.06 52.03
N SER A 8 5.18 -5.81 52.13
CA SER A 8 5.43 -4.77 51.13
C SER A 8 6.91 -4.33 51.07
N LEU A 9 7.61 -4.31 52.20
CA LEU A 9 9.05 -3.98 52.25
C LEU A 9 9.94 -5.10 51.67
N LEU A 10 9.59 -6.37 51.92
CA LEU A 10 10.29 -7.53 51.33
C LEU A 10 10.05 -7.66 49.82
N HIS A 11 8.86 -7.30 49.33
CA HIS A 11 8.58 -7.26 47.88
C HIS A 11 9.31 -6.12 47.16
N LEU A 12 9.53 -4.98 47.83
CA LEU A 12 10.34 -3.89 47.30
C LEU A 12 11.82 -4.29 47.20
N GLY A 13 12.37 -4.99 48.20
CA GLY A 13 13.77 -5.44 48.22
C GLY A 13 14.14 -6.46 47.13
N ARG A 14 13.21 -7.32 46.71
CA ARG A 14 13.47 -8.38 45.71
C ARG A 14 13.42 -7.90 44.25
N ARG A 15 13.07 -6.63 44.01
CA ARG A 15 12.91 -6.01 42.68
C ARG A 15 14.01 -5.01 42.31
N TRP A 16 15.07 -4.89 43.11
CA TRP A 16 16.12 -3.87 42.90
C TRP A 16 16.96 -4.11 41.64
N TRP A 17 17.10 -5.36 41.20
CA TRP A 17 17.81 -5.71 39.96
C TRP A 17 17.10 -5.25 38.68
N GLN A 18 15.80 -4.92 38.74
CA GLN A 18 15.01 -4.55 37.57
C GLN A 18 15.43 -3.19 36.98
N LEU A 19 15.86 -2.25 37.84
CA LEU A 19 16.33 -0.93 37.41
C LEU A 19 17.67 -0.99 36.66
N PRO A 20 18.76 -1.59 37.19
CA PRO A 20 20.02 -1.69 36.45
C PRO A 20 19.86 -2.54 35.19
N LEU A 21 19.04 -3.60 35.21
CA LEU A 21 18.76 -4.38 34.01
C LEU A 21 18.01 -3.56 32.95
N ALA A 22 16.99 -2.79 33.33
CA ALA A 22 16.30 -1.91 32.40
C ALA A 22 17.25 -0.84 31.82
N SER A 23 18.12 -0.24 32.65
CA SER A 23 19.15 0.69 32.19
C SER A 23 20.12 0.05 31.20
N LEU A 24 20.58 -1.18 31.46
CA LEU A 24 21.44 -1.93 30.54
C LEU A 24 20.73 -2.24 29.21
N LEU A 25 19.46 -2.64 29.25
CA LEU A 25 18.67 -2.91 28.04
C LEU A 25 18.44 -1.64 27.22
N LEU A 26 18.20 -0.49 27.87
CA LEU A 26 18.10 0.80 27.18
C LEU A 26 19.45 1.21 26.58
N ALA A 27 20.56 1.03 27.30
CA ALA A 27 21.89 1.30 26.77
C ALA A 27 22.20 0.40 25.55
N ALA A 28 21.85 -0.88 25.63
CA ALA A 28 21.94 -1.81 24.51
C ALA A 28 21.08 -1.35 23.32
N ALA A 29 19.84 -0.90 23.56
CA ALA A 29 18.96 -0.39 22.50
C ALA A 29 19.57 0.83 21.77
N VAL A 30 20.30 1.70 22.47
CA VAL A 30 20.97 2.87 21.88
C VAL A 30 22.20 2.46 21.06
N TRP A 31 23.02 1.53 21.57
CA TRP A 31 24.30 1.17 20.94
C TRP A 31 24.24 0.02 19.94
N MET A 32 23.13 -0.72 19.86
CA MET A 32 23.03 -1.87 18.97
C MET A 32 23.01 -1.43 17.49
N PRO A 33 23.91 -1.96 16.64
CA PRO A 33 23.86 -1.72 15.20
C PRO A 33 22.63 -2.41 14.57
N PRO A 34 22.19 -1.99 13.37
CA PRO A 34 21.17 -2.71 12.61
C PRO A 34 21.60 -4.16 12.38
N VAL A 35 20.66 -5.09 12.50
CA VAL A 35 20.90 -6.52 12.26
C VAL A 35 20.51 -6.84 10.82
N GLN A 36 21.38 -7.56 10.11
CA GLN A 36 21.13 -7.97 8.73
C GLN A 36 20.19 -9.17 8.72
N PHE A 37 19.01 -9.01 8.12
CA PHE A 37 18.10 -10.12 7.85
C PHE A 37 17.93 -10.27 6.34
N THR A 38 18.11 -11.49 5.85
CA THR A 38 17.82 -11.83 4.45
C THR A 38 16.32 -11.92 4.27
N ARG A 39 15.79 -11.18 3.29
CA ARG A 39 14.37 -11.22 2.94
C ARG A 39 14.19 -11.07 1.42
N PRO A 40 13.06 -11.52 0.87
CA PRO A 40 12.70 -11.19 -0.51
C PRO A 40 12.44 -9.69 -0.59
N ILE A 41 13.20 -8.97 -1.41
CA ILE A 41 12.95 -7.57 -1.74
C ILE A 41 12.54 -7.44 -3.21
N PHE A 42 11.82 -6.37 -3.51
CA PHE A 42 11.33 -6.08 -4.84
C PHE A 42 11.76 -4.68 -5.26
N ARG A 43 11.94 -4.45 -6.56
CA ARG A 43 12.28 -3.13 -7.08
C ARG A 43 11.41 -2.81 -8.28
N TYR A 44 10.50 -1.84 -8.13
CA TYR A 44 9.54 -1.48 -9.18
C TYR A 44 9.62 -0.01 -9.56
N VAL A 45 9.35 0.26 -10.84
CA VAL A 45 8.83 1.55 -11.28
C VAL A 45 7.33 1.41 -11.56
N VAL A 46 6.53 2.16 -10.82
CA VAL A 46 5.06 2.16 -10.97
C VAL A 46 4.68 3.33 -11.88
N THR A 47 4.17 3.01 -13.06
CA THR A 47 3.68 3.97 -14.05
C THR A 47 2.17 4.15 -13.92
N PHE A 48 1.75 5.38 -13.63
CA PHE A 48 0.33 5.77 -13.62
C PHE A 48 -0.05 6.39 -14.97
N ASP A 49 -1.07 5.83 -15.60
CA ASP A 49 -1.77 6.52 -16.68
C ASP A 49 -2.48 7.75 -16.11
N ILE A 50 -2.13 8.94 -16.62
CA ILE A 50 -2.70 10.21 -16.16
C ILE A 50 -3.61 10.84 -17.23
N THR A 51 -4.03 10.09 -18.25
CA THR A 51 -4.91 10.54 -19.34
C THR A 51 -6.33 10.86 -18.84
N GLN A 52 -7.19 11.47 -19.67
CA GLN A 52 -8.52 11.93 -19.21
C GLN A 52 -9.48 10.79 -18.91
N SER A 53 -9.33 9.63 -19.55
CA SER A 53 -10.13 8.45 -19.25
C SER A 53 -9.89 7.95 -17.81
N MET A 54 -8.71 8.24 -17.24
CA MET A 54 -8.39 7.94 -15.84
C MET A 54 -9.02 8.92 -14.84
N ASP A 55 -9.57 10.06 -15.30
CA ASP A 55 -10.35 11.00 -14.47
C ASP A 55 -11.82 10.54 -14.31
N VAL A 56 -12.24 9.46 -14.98
CA VAL A 56 -13.61 8.92 -14.90
C VAL A 56 -13.92 8.39 -13.49
N GLU A 57 -15.08 8.77 -12.97
CA GLU A 57 -15.55 8.47 -11.60
C GLU A 57 -16.47 7.24 -11.57
N ASP A 58 -15.99 6.10 -12.08
CA ASP A 58 -16.76 4.85 -12.23
C ASP A 58 -16.32 3.72 -11.28
N VAL A 59 -15.33 3.98 -10.42
CA VAL A 59 -14.88 3.10 -9.35
C VAL A 59 -15.24 3.68 -7.98
N SER A 60 -15.35 2.83 -6.97
CA SER A 60 -15.78 3.27 -5.64
C SER A 60 -14.78 2.90 -4.55
N MET A 61 -14.57 3.82 -3.61
CA MET A 61 -13.86 3.58 -2.36
C MET A 61 -14.75 4.04 -1.19
N ASP A 62 -14.94 3.16 -0.21
CA ASP A 62 -15.84 3.41 0.94
C ASP A 62 -17.26 3.86 0.53
N GLY A 63 -17.78 3.29 -0.56
CA GLY A 63 -19.09 3.62 -1.11
C GLY A 63 -19.19 4.98 -1.81
N LYS A 64 -18.09 5.71 -1.98
CA LYS A 64 -18.03 6.97 -2.72
C LYS A 64 -17.41 6.76 -4.10
N PRO A 65 -18.02 7.28 -5.18
CA PRO A 65 -17.38 7.27 -6.49
C PRO A 65 -16.14 8.17 -6.46
N ILE A 66 -15.03 7.66 -6.98
CA ILE A 66 -13.76 8.38 -7.12
C ILE A 66 -13.18 8.11 -8.50
N SER A 67 -12.23 8.94 -8.94
CA SER A 67 -11.57 8.73 -10.22
C SER A 67 -10.74 7.43 -10.22
N ARG A 68 -10.56 6.83 -11.41
CA ARG A 68 -9.67 5.67 -11.58
C ARG A 68 -8.24 5.96 -11.13
N LEU A 69 -7.73 7.16 -11.42
CA LEU A 69 -6.42 7.59 -10.96
C LEU A 69 -6.34 7.68 -9.44
N ASP A 70 -7.34 8.27 -8.78
CA ASP A 70 -7.38 8.34 -7.31
C ASP A 70 -7.47 6.96 -6.67
N PHE A 71 -8.24 6.05 -7.27
CA PHE A 71 -8.32 4.67 -6.83
C PHE A 71 -6.98 3.93 -6.99
N ALA A 72 -6.28 4.12 -8.10
CA ALA A 72 -4.93 3.59 -8.33
C ALA A 72 -3.92 4.12 -7.30
N ARG A 73 -3.96 5.41 -6.98
CA ARG A 73 -3.10 6.00 -5.93
C ARG A 73 -3.40 5.42 -4.56
N ALA A 74 -4.68 5.32 -4.20
CA ALA A 74 -5.07 4.78 -2.91
C ALA A 74 -4.70 3.29 -2.76
N ALA A 75 -4.86 2.49 -3.83
CA ALA A 75 -4.39 1.11 -3.85
C ALA A 75 -2.85 1.02 -3.71
N MET A 76 -2.11 1.92 -4.35
CA MET A 76 -0.64 1.95 -4.21
C MET A 76 -0.23 2.35 -2.80
N SER A 77 -0.93 3.31 -2.18
CA SER A 77 -0.72 3.71 -0.78
C SER A 77 -0.94 2.55 0.20
N ASP A 78 -1.98 1.73 -0.02
CA ASP A 78 -2.19 0.49 0.74
C ASP A 78 -1.06 -0.53 0.49
N ALA A 79 -0.64 -0.72 -0.76
CA ALA A 79 0.39 -1.69 -1.10
C ALA A 79 1.76 -1.34 -0.50
N LEU A 80 2.11 -0.05 -0.41
CA LEU A 80 3.36 0.40 0.22
C LEU A 80 3.50 -0.09 1.67
N GLN A 81 2.39 -0.22 2.41
CA GLN A 81 2.40 -0.72 3.80
C GLN A 81 2.73 -2.20 3.92
N HIS A 82 2.56 -2.96 2.83
CA HIS A 82 2.68 -4.42 2.81
C HIS A 82 3.96 -4.89 2.12
N LEU A 83 4.73 -3.97 1.51
CA LEU A 83 6.02 -4.29 0.93
C LEU A 83 7.07 -4.57 2.02
N PRO A 84 7.90 -5.62 1.86
CA PRO A 84 8.97 -5.87 2.81
C PRO A 84 10.03 -4.77 2.75
N CYS A 85 10.48 -4.27 3.91
CA CYS A 85 11.53 -3.25 3.97
C CYS A 85 12.80 -3.69 3.22
N GLY A 86 13.45 -2.75 2.55
CA GLY A 86 14.51 -3.03 1.58
C GLY A 86 14.00 -3.14 0.14
N SER A 87 12.68 -3.25 -0.07
CA SER A 87 12.09 -3.07 -1.40
C SER A 87 12.21 -1.61 -1.82
N GLU A 88 12.33 -1.36 -3.12
CA GLU A 88 12.50 -0.04 -3.71
C GLU A 88 11.35 0.27 -4.67
N ILE A 89 10.82 1.49 -4.58
CA ILE A 89 9.71 1.95 -5.41
C ILE A 89 10.05 3.28 -6.04
N GLY A 90 9.84 3.36 -7.36
CA GLY A 90 9.92 4.58 -8.15
C GLY A 90 8.58 4.92 -8.78
N TRP A 91 8.39 6.21 -9.08
CA TRP A 91 7.17 6.73 -9.69
C TRP A 91 7.40 7.12 -11.13
N SER A 92 6.43 6.81 -11.98
CA SER A 92 6.38 7.22 -13.37
C SER A 92 4.95 7.59 -13.74
N VAL A 93 4.80 8.46 -14.73
CA VAL A 93 3.50 8.82 -15.30
C VAL A 93 3.50 8.68 -16.82
N PHE A 94 2.35 8.34 -17.36
CA PHE A 94 2.15 8.10 -18.78
C PHE A 94 1.05 8.99 -19.35
N SER A 95 1.33 9.58 -20.52
CA SER A 95 0.37 10.32 -21.33
C SER A 95 0.83 10.33 -22.78
N ASN A 96 -0.11 10.28 -23.73
CA ASN A 96 0.15 10.11 -25.15
C ASN A 96 0.95 8.84 -25.44
N GLN A 97 2.24 8.93 -25.73
CA GLN A 97 3.07 7.79 -26.14
C GLN A 97 4.34 7.65 -25.29
N ARG A 98 4.45 8.39 -24.17
CA ARG A 98 5.67 8.45 -23.37
C ARG A 98 5.37 8.24 -21.89
N SER A 99 6.27 7.52 -21.24
CA SER A 99 6.32 7.38 -19.79
C SER A 99 7.48 8.20 -19.26
N LEU A 100 7.21 9.12 -18.35
CA LEU A 100 8.19 9.97 -17.70
C LEU A 100 8.47 9.42 -16.29
N LEU A 101 9.73 9.25 -15.94
CA LEU A 101 10.14 8.91 -14.58
C LEU A 101 10.09 10.17 -13.70
N LEU A 102 9.29 10.13 -12.64
CA LEU A 102 9.17 11.22 -11.66
C LEU A 102 10.12 11.02 -10.48
N LEU A 103 10.29 9.77 -10.04
CA LEU A 103 11.12 9.38 -8.92
C LEU A 103 11.81 8.06 -9.24
N ALA A 104 13.14 8.02 -9.17
CA ALA A 104 13.88 6.77 -9.27
C ALA A 104 13.58 5.86 -8.06
N PRO A 105 13.71 4.53 -8.19
CA PRO A 105 13.43 3.62 -7.07
C PRO A 105 14.20 3.97 -5.80
N VAL A 106 13.47 4.20 -4.71
CA VAL A 106 14.01 4.45 -3.36
C VAL A 106 13.43 3.45 -2.36
N GLU A 107 14.19 3.14 -1.32
CA GLU A 107 13.80 2.14 -0.33
C GLU A 107 12.53 2.58 0.44
N VAL A 108 11.57 1.66 0.55
CA VAL A 108 10.22 1.95 1.03
C VAL A 108 10.18 2.36 2.50
N CYS A 109 10.74 1.59 3.43
CA CYS A 109 10.55 1.83 4.86
C CYS A 109 11.28 3.08 5.37
N GLY A 110 12.43 3.42 4.81
CA GLY A 110 13.23 4.59 5.13
C GLY A 110 12.69 5.88 4.48
N ASN A 111 11.93 5.76 3.39
CA ASN A 111 11.37 6.90 2.65
C ASN A 111 9.83 6.88 2.57
N TYR A 112 9.16 6.14 3.46
CA TYR A 112 7.71 5.88 3.38
C TYR A 112 6.88 7.17 3.28
N ASP A 113 7.14 8.14 4.17
CA ASP A 113 6.42 9.41 4.18
C ASP A 113 6.66 10.24 2.91
N ALA A 114 7.88 10.19 2.36
CA ALA A 114 8.23 10.89 1.12
C ALA A 114 7.59 10.21 -0.11
N LEU A 115 7.54 8.87 -0.12
CA LEU A 115 6.85 8.10 -1.15
C LEU A 115 5.34 8.39 -1.15
N LEU A 116 4.71 8.41 0.02
CA LEU A 116 3.29 8.77 0.14
C LEU A 116 3.01 10.22 -0.27
N SER A 117 3.83 11.16 0.21
CA SER A 117 3.64 12.58 -0.12
C SER A 117 3.84 12.86 -1.61
N SER A 118 4.81 12.18 -2.25
CA SER A 118 5.03 12.31 -3.70
C SER A 118 3.96 11.60 -4.53
N LEU A 119 3.45 10.46 -4.07
CA LEU A 119 2.30 9.78 -4.65
C LEU A 119 1.06 10.69 -4.63
N ASP A 120 0.86 11.46 -3.56
CA ASP A 120 -0.29 12.38 -3.47
C ASP A 120 -0.25 13.48 -4.55
N GLN A 121 0.94 13.84 -5.03
CA GLN A 121 1.12 14.86 -6.06
C GLN A 121 0.83 14.34 -7.47
N ILE A 122 0.66 13.03 -7.66
CA ILE A 122 0.36 12.44 -8.96
C ILE A 122 -1.09 12.74 -9.32
N THR A 123 -1.32 13.68 -10.23
CA THR A 123 -2.68 14.07 -10.65
C THR A 123 -2.76 14.24 -12.17
N GLY A 124 -3.99 14.21 -12.70
CA GLY A 124 -4.25 14.47 -14.13
C GLY A 124 -3.77 15.85 -14.61
N LYS A 125 -3.46 16.78 -13.70
CA LYS A 125 -2.90 18.11 -14.03
C LYS A 125 -1.48 18.06 -14.60
N MET A 126 -0.75 16.97 -14.38
CA MET A 126 0.60 16.78 -14.91
C MET A 126 0.62 16.34 -16.38
N ARG A 127 -0.55 16.09 -16.96
CA ARG A 127 -0.69 15.55 -18.31
C ARG A 127 -0.31 16.60 -19.35
N TRP A 128 0.54 16.21 -20.31
CA TRP A 128 0.93 17.10 -21.42
C TRP A 128 0.01 16.96 -22.63
N VAL A 129 -0.58 15.78 -22.85
CA VAL A 129 -1.49 15.50 -23.98
C VAL A 129 -2.60 14.54 -23.55
N ASN A 130 -3.83 14.75 -24.03
CA ASN A 130 -5.00 13.98 -23.59
C ASN A 130 -5.14 12.57 -24.19
N SER A 131 -4.34 12.23 -25.21
CA SER A 131 -4.37 10.92 -25.86
C SER A 131 -3.60 9.84 -25.09
N SER A 132 -3.81 8.58 -25.44
CA SER A 132 -3.18 7.38 -24.88
C SER A 132 -2.80 6.41 -26.00
N VAL A 133 -1.53 6.05 -26.11
CA VAL A 133 -0.99 5.07 -27.06
C VAL A 133 -0.20 4.07 -26.22
N ILE A 134 -0.91 3.10 -25.64
CA ILE A 134 -0.42 2.27 -24.54
C ILE A 134 0.53 1.19 -25.07
N ALA A 135 0.06 0.34 -25.97
CA ALA A 135 0.84 -0.81 -26.44
C ALA A 135 2.04 -0.41 -27.31
N GLN A 136 1.86 0.52 -28.25
CA GLN A 136 2.93 0.89 -29.19
C GLN A 136 3.95 1.88 -28.62
N GLY A 137 3.56 2.68 -27.62
CA GLY A 137 4.34 3.81 -27.12
C GLY A 137 4.61 3.76 -25.62
N GLY A 138 3.55 3.79 -24.81
CA GLY A 138 3.62 3.89 -23.36
C GLY A 138 4.41 2.78 -22.69
N LEU A 139 4.04 1.53 -22.99
CA LEU A 139 4.73 0.34 -22.47
C LEU A 139 6.18 0.29 -22.96
N TYR A 140 6.42 0.54 -24.26
CA TYR A 140 7.78 0.64 -24.81
C TYR A 140 8.64 1.66 -24.07
N SER A 141 8.10 2.86 -23.83
CA SER A 141 8.78 3.95 -23.13
C SER A 141 9.04 3.60 -21.66
N ALA A 142 8.09 2.98 -20.97
CA ALA A 142 8.23 2.56 -19.58
C ALA A 142 9.30 1.48 -19.44
N ILE A 143 9.27 0.46 -20.32
CA ILE A 143 10.23 -0.65 -20.33
C ILE A 143 11.65 -0.16 -20.54
N ARG A 144 11.84 0.75 -21.49
CA ARG A 144 13.15 1.36 -21.72
C ARG A 144 13.63 2.16 -20.51
N ALA A 145 12.77 2.99 -19.93
CA ALA A 145 13.12 3.79 -18.75
C ALA A 145 13.51 2.91 -17.55
N ALA A 146 12.81 1.79 -17.32
CA ALA A 146 13.16 0.84 -16.28
C ALA A 146 14.48 0.11 -16.57
N ALA A 147 14.70 -0.32 -17.81
CA ALA A 147 15.96 -0.95 -18.22
C ALA A 147 17.16 0.00 -18.04
N ASP A 148 16.99 1.30 -18.30
CA ASP A 148 18.03 2.31 -18.12
C ASP A 148 18.37 2.58 -16.64
N LEU A 149 17.47 2.27 -15.69
CA LEU A 149 17.70 2.40 -14.24
C LEU A 149 18.58 1.30 -13.63
N GLY A 150 18.92 0.28 -14.42
CA GLY A 150 19.77 -0.84 -14.02
C GLY A 150 19.03 -2.15 -13.82
N HIS A 151 19.81 -3.21 -13.58
CA HIS A 151 19.30 -4.58 -13.45
C HIS A 151 18.28 -4.73 -12.31
N ASN A 152 17.32 -5.64 -12.50
CA ASN A 152 16.29 -6.01 -11.53
C ASN A 152 15.25 -4.93 -11.21
N THR A 153 15.02 -3.98 -12.13
CA THR A 153 13.91 -3.02 -12.00
C THR A 153 12.73 -3.53 -12.83
N ASP A 154 11.69 -4.02 -12.15
CA ASP A 154 10.45 -4.47 -12.77
C ASP A 154 9.44 -3.31 -12.89
N ILE A 155 8.36 -3.51 -13.65
CA ILE A 155 7.39 -2.45 -13.94
C ILE A 155 5.99 -2.84 -13.48
N VAL A 156 5.28 -1.86 -12.95
CA VAL A 156 3.82 -1.95 -12.77
C VAL A 156 3.19 -0.81 -13.55
N PHE A 157 2.41 -1.11 -14.57
CA PHE A 157 1.76 -0.11 -15.42
C PHE A 157 0.26 -0.13 -15.13
N ILE A 158 -0.30 0.99 -14.67
CA ILE A 158 -1.71 1.08 -14.26
C ILE A 158 -2.47 1.94 -15.27
N THR A 159 -3.49 1.38 -15.92
CA THR A 159 -4.28 2.05 -16.98
C THR A 159 -5.66 1.42 -17.11
N ASP A 160 -6.59 2.11 -17.76
CA ASP A 160 -7.90 1.57 -18.17
C ASP A 160 -7.87 0.89 -19.54
N GLY A 161 -6.77 1.02 -20.30
CA GLY A 161 -6.60 0.39 -21.60
C GLY A 161 -7.30 1.10 -22.75
N GLN A 162 -7.88 2.28 -22.55
CA GLN A 162 -8.43 3.05 -23.65
C GLN A 162 -7.30 3.68 -24.46
N GLU A 163 -7.29 3.48 -25.79
CA GLU A 163 -6.32 4.11 -26.70
C GLU A 163 -6.94 5.24 -27.52
N ALA A 164 -6.16 6.28 -27.76
CA ALA A 164 -6.46 7.40 -28.64
C ALA A 164 -5.25 7.66 -29.56
N PRO A 165 -5.34 7.36 -30.87
CA PRO A 165 -6.53 6.91 -31.60
C PRO A 165 -7.01 5.51 -31.17
N PRO A 166 -8.32 5.22 -31.30
CA PRO A 166 -8.87 3.94 -30.88
C PRO A 166 -8.34 2.80 -31.75
N VAL A 167 -8.05 1.69 -31.08
CA VAL A 167 -7.58 0.44 -31.70
C VAL A 167 -8.72 -0.56 -31.75
N ALA A 168 -8.72 -1.45 -32.75
CA ALA A 168 -9.72 -2.50 -32.81
C ALA A 168 -9.56 -3.46 -31.61
N PRO A 169 -10.63 -4.07 -31.09
CA PRO A 169 -10.55 -4.94 -29.91
C PRO A 169 -9.62 -6.16 -30.07
N ASN A 170 -9.37 -6.58 -31.31
CA ASN A 170 -8.47 -7.68 -31.67
C ASN A 170 -7.06 -7.22 -32.11
N GLU A 171 -6.80 -5.91 -32.14
CA GLU A 171 -5.50 -5.33 -32.50
C GLU A 171 -4.60 -5.39 -31.28
N THR A 172 -3.85 -6.48 -31.15
CA THR A 172 -2.92 -6.70 -30.03
C THR A 172 -1.47 -6.41 -30.42
N SER A 173 -1.28 -5.66 -31.51
CA SER A 173 0.04 -5.33 -32.07
C SER A 173 0.82 -4.46 -31.08
N VAL A 174 1.66 -5.11 -30.29
CA VAL A 174 2.66 -4.44 -29.45
C VAL A 174 3.88 -4.15 -30.32
N ARG A 175 4.53 -3.00 -30.10
CA ARG A 175 5.81 -2.71 -30.75
C ARG A 175 6.83 -3.80 -30.35
N ASP A 176 7.71 -4.18 -31.27
CA ASP A 176 8.78 -5.16 -30.99
C ASP A 176 9.62 -4.73 -29.77
N ILE A 177 9.32 -5.33 -28.63
CA ILE A 177 10.02 -5.17 -27.36
C ILE A 177 10.67 -6.53 -27.09
N PRO A 178 11.99 -6.59 -26.88
CA PRO A 178 12.64 -7.83 -26.51
C PRO A 178 11.98 -8.42 -25.27
N GLN A 179 11.36 -9.59 -25.41
CA GLN A 179 10.78 -10.30 -24.29
C GLN A 179 11.87 -10.62 -23.25
N GLY A 180 11.52 -10.51 -21.97
CA GLY A 180 12.44 -10.77 -20.86
C GLY A 180 13.47 -9.66 -20.59
N LEU A 181 13.39 -8.52 -21.26
CA LEU A 181 14.23 -7.35 -20.93
C LEU A 181 13.95 -6.84 -19.51
N VAL A 182 12.67 -6.81 -19.15
CA VAL A 182 12.13 -6.40 -17.85
C VAL A 182 10.90 -7.27 -17.59
N HIS A 183 10.61 -7.63 -16.33
CA HIS A 183 9.34 -8.24 -15.98
C HIS A 183 8.36 -7.19 -15.47
N GLY A 184 7.07 -7.52 -15.45
CA GLY A 184 6.12 -6.57 -14.92
C GLY A 184 4.69 -7.05 -14.87
N TRP A 185 3.86 -6.14 -14.39
CA TRP A 185 2.43 -6.26 -14.29
C TRP A 185 1.74 -5.13 -15.05
N LEU A 186 0.72 -5.49 -15.82
CA LEU A 186 -0.26 -4.56 -16.35
C LEU A 186 -1.49 -4.61 -15.46
N ILE A 187 -1.83 -3.47 -14.87
CA ILE A 187 -2.92 -3.34 -13.93
C ILE A 187 -4.07 -2.58 -14.59
N GLY A 188 -5.19 -3.26 -14.78
CA GLY A 188 -6.41 -2.68 -15.33
C GLY A 188 -7.25 -1.98 -14.27
N VAL A 189 -7.61 -0.71 -14.45
CA VAL A 189 -8.53 0.01 -13.55
C VAL A 189 -9.71 0.60 -14.33
N GLY A 190 -10.91 0.47 -13.76
CA GLY A 190 -12.14 1.00 -14.37
C GLY A 190 -13.33 0.05 -14.19
N GLY A 191 -14.53 0.59 -14.43
CA GLY A 191 -15.77 -0.16 -14.46
C GLY A 191 -16.00 -0.90 -15.78
N ASP A 192 -16.93 -1.86 -15.75
CA ASP A 192 -17.36 -2.64 -16.92
C ASP A 192 -18.41 -1.92 -17.79
N GLN A 193 -18.86 -0.75 -17.36
CA GLN A 193 -19.89 0.02 -18.04
C GLN A 193 -19.28 1.30 -18.58
N PRO A 194 -19.54 1.66 -19.85
CA PRO A 194 -19.09 2.92 -20.42
C PRO A 194 -19.57 4.11 -19.59
N ALA A 195 -18.62 4.92 -19.13
CA ALA A 195 -18.88 6.11 -18.33
C ALA A 195 -18.30 7.36 -19.02
N PRO A 196 -18.97 8.51 -18.91
CA PRO A 196 -18.59 9.71 -19.65
C PRO A 196 -17.26 10.30 -19.16
N ILE A 197 -16.37 10.65 -20.08
CA ILE A 197 -15.03 11.16 -19.77
C ILE A 197 -15.10 12.64 -19.38
N PRO A 198 -14.69 13.04 -18.16
CA PRO A 198 -14.66 14.44 -17.78
C PRO A 198 -13.67 15.25 -18.63
N LYS A 199 -14.14 16.38 -19.16
CA LYS A 199 -13.30 17.32 -19.89
C LYS A 199 -12.70 18.32 -18.91
N THR A 200 -11.38 18.41 -18.86
CA THR A 200 -10.64 19.35 -18.02
C THR A 200 -9.91 20.37 -18.89
N ASN A 201 -9.91 21.65 -18.47
CA ASN A 201 -9.13 22.70 -19.12
C ASN A 201 -7.66 22.69 -18.68
N ALA A 202 -6.85 23.61 -19.20
CA ALA A 202 -5.42 23.71 -18.86
C ALA A 202 -5.14 23.99 -17.36
N ASP A 203 -6.09 24.62 -16.65
CA ASP A 203 -6.00 24.87 -15.20
C ASP A 203 -6.41 23.65 -14.35
N GLY A 204 -6.81 22.55 -15.00
CA GLY A 204 -7.34 21.35 -14.35
C GLY A 204 -8.77 21.51 -13.83
N VAL A 205 -9.51 22.50 -14.30
CA VAL A 205 -10.93 22.71 -13.96
C VAL A 205 -11.80 21.92 -14.92
N ARG A 206 -12.79 21.19 -14.38
CA ARG A 206 -13.77 20.45 -15.16
C ARG A 206 -14.71 21.41 -15.88
N THR A 207 -14.76 21.30 -17.21
CA THR A 207 -15.59 22.13 -18.09
C THR A 207 -16.79 21.39 -18.67
N GLY A 208 -16.91 20.08 -18.41
CA GLY A 208 -18.02 19.26 -18.85
C GLY A 208 -17.59 17.82 -19.08
N PHE A 209 -18.15 17.19 -20.11
CA PHE A 209 -17.79 15.86 -20.59
C PHE A 209 -17.53 15.92 -22.09
N TRP A 210 -16.72 14.99 -22.59
CA TRP A 210 -16.54 14.82 -24.02
C TRP A 210 -17.85 14.39 -24.69
N ARG A 211 -18.00 14.78 -25.96
CA ARG A 211 -19.13 14.39 -26.82
C ARG A 211 -18.63 13.60 -28.01
N ALA A 212 -19.51 12.79 -28.60
CA ALA A 212 -19.19 11.91 -29.72
C ALA A 212 -18.61 12.64 -30.93
N ASP A 213 -19.00 13.89 -31.16
CA ASP A 213 -18.53 14.76 -32.25
C ASP A 213 -17.20 15.48 -31.93
N GLU A 214 -16.78 15.49 -30.67
CA GLU A 214 -15.53 16.11 -30.21
C GLU A 214 -14.35 15.14 -30.16
N VAL A 215 -14.59 13.84 -30.34
CA VAL A 215 -13.58 12.77 -30.25
C VAL A 215 -13.45 12.01 -31.56
N ARG A 216 -12.28 11.40 -31.78
CA ARG A 216 -12.09 10.51 -32.93
C ARG A 216 -12.72 9.16 -32.64
N GLN A 217 -13.78 8.86 -33.36
CA GLN A 217 -14.44 7.56 -33.31
C GLN A 217 -13.65 6.50 -34.07
N LEU A 218 -13.76 5.25 -33.62
CA LEU A 218 -13.27 4.09 -34.34
C LEU A 218 -14.07 3.96 -35.64
N GLN A 219 -13.36 4.00 -36.78
CA GLN A 219 -14.01 3.87 -38.07
C GLN A 219 -14.38 2.40 -38.31
N PRO A 220 -15.60 2.10 -38.79
CA PRO A 220 -15.97 0.74 -39.17
C PRO A 220 -15.02 0.20 -40.23
N THR A 221 -14.56 -1.04 -40.09
CA THR A 221 -13.76 -1.70 -41.12
C THR A 221 -14.61 -1.88 -42.39
N PRO A 222 -14.14 -1.45 -43.58
CA PRO A 222 -14.88 -1.64 -44.82
C PRO A 222 -15.19 -3.11 -45.07
N GLY A 223 -16.47 -3.46 -45.21
CA GLY A 223 -16.92 -4.83 -45.49
C GLY A 223 -17.36 -5.65 -44.27
N THR A 224 -17.22 -5.12 -43.05
CA THR A 224 -17.79 -5.72 -41.82
C THR A 224 -19.18 -5.12 -41.58
N PRO A 225 -20.23 -5.90 -41.22
CA PRO A 225 -21.50 -5.34 -40.80
C PRO A 225 -21.25 -4.33 -39.68
N ALA A 226 -21.96 -3.19 -39.71
CA ALA A 226 -21.76 -2.09 -38.76
C ALA A 226 -21.66 -2.65 -37.34
N THR A 227 -20.44 -2.72 -36.81
CA THR A 227 -20.22 -2.93 -35.39
C THR A 227 -20.95 -1.81 -34.66
N ALA A 228 -21.37 -2.09 -33.42
CA ALA A 228 -21.99 -1.12 -32.53
C ALA A 228 -21.30 0.25 -32.66
N GLU A 229 -22.09 1.33 -32.70
CA GLU A 229 -21.59 2.69 -32.79
C GLU A 229 -20.40 2.88 -31.84
N SER A 230 -19.32 3.46 -32.36
CA SER A 230 -18.16 3.79 -31.54
C SER A 230 -18.55 4.89 -30.55
N HIS A 231 -18.14 4.74 -29.30
CA HIS A 231 -18.44 5.66 -28.20
C HIS A 231 -17.17 6.07 -27.46
N GLU A 232 -16.20 6.64 -28.18
CA GLU A 232 -14.91 7.04 -27.59
C GLU A 232 -15.01 8.26 -26.66
N GLU A 233 -16.17 8.90 -26.58
CA GLU A 233 -16.50 9.90 -25.57
C GLU A 233 -16.80 9.29 -24.19
N LEU A 234 -17.04 7.98 -24.17
CA LEU A 234 -17.20 7.16 -22.99
C LEU A 234 -15.95 6.30 -22.80
N SER A 235 -15.72 5.90 -21.56
CA SER A 235 -14.61 5.03 -21.19
C SER A 235 -15.09 3.90 -20.29
N GLU A 236 -14.53 2.73 -20.50
CA GLU A 236 -14.69 1.52 -19.69
C GLU A 236 -13.33 0.82 -19.62
N LEU A 237 -13.17 -0.09 -18.67
CA LEU A 237 -11.97 -0.92 -18.62
C LEU A 237 -11.91 -1.85 -19.84
N ARG A 238 -10.85 -1.73 -20.64
CA ARG A 238 -10.56 -2.63 -21.77
C ARG A 238 -9.80 -3.88 -21.30
N GLU A 239 -10.43 -4.69 -20.44
CA GLU A 239 -9.78 -5.84 -19.76
C GLU A 239 -9.19 -6.86 -20.74
N THR A 240 -9.96 -7.32 -21.72
CA THR A 240 -9.50 -8.31 -22.71
C THR A 240 -8.33 -7.80 -23.55
N TYR A 241 -8.31 -6.51 -23.85
CA TYR A 241 -7.22 -5.86 -24.57
C TYR A 241 -5.94 -5.85 -23.74
N LEU A 242 -6.03 -5.43 -22.47
CA LEU A 242 -4.89 -5.40 -21.55
C LEU A 242 -4.34 -6.80 -21.28
N GLU A 243 -5.20 -7.81 -21.11
CA GLU A 243 -4.76 -9.21 -20.97
C GLU A 243 -3.95 -9.67 -22.18
N ALA A 244 -4.41 -9.38 -23.39
CA ALA A 244 -3.70 -9.74 -24.60
C ALA A 244 -2.36 -9.01 -24.71
N VAL A 245 -2.32 -7.70 -24.43
CA VAL A 245 -1.06 -6.92 -24.44
C VAL A 245 -0.07 -7.45 -23.40
N ALA A 246 -0.53 -7.75 -22.19
CA ALA A 246 0.31 -8.33 -21.14
C ALA A 246 0.88 -9.69 -21.57
N GLY A 247 0.04 -10.55 -22.17
CA GLY A 247 0.45 -11.85 -22.70
C GLY A 247 1.55 -11.76 -23.76
N HIS A 248 1.47 -10.80 -24.69
CA HIS A 248 2.50 -10.58 -25.72
C HIS A 248 3.85 -10.15 -25.13
N LEU A 249 3.83 -9.43 -24.00
CA LEU A 249 5.03 -8.98 -23.28
C LEU A 249 5.58 -10.00 -22.28
N GLY A 250 4.82 -11.07 -21.98
CA GLY A 250 5.13 -11.99 -20.88
C GLY A 250 4.88 -11.38 -19.49
N PHE A 251 4.09 -10.32 -19.41
CA PHE A 251 3.73 -9.65 -18.17
C PHE A 251 2.53 -10.35 -17.51
N GLY A 252 2.40 -10.18 -16.19
CA GLY A 252 1.16 -10.53 -15.50
C GLY A 252 0.08 -9.49 -15.77
N TYR A 253 -1.18 -9.91 -15.84
CA TYR A 253 -2.34 -9.01 -15.82
C TYR A 253 -3.08 -9.14 -14.50
N LYS A 254 -3.50 -8.01 -13.92
CA LYS A 254 -4.39 -7.99 -12.76
C LYS A 254 -5.34 -6.80 -12.82
N ARG A 255 -6.63 -7.07 -12.69
CA ARG A 255 -7.62 -6.01 -12.47
C ARG A 255 -7.51 -5.43 -11.06
N LEU A 256 -7.52 -4.11 -10.97
CA LEU A 256 -7.63 -3.34 -9.75
C LEU A 256 -9.11 -3.25 -9.36
N ALA A 257 -9.59 -4.22 -8.60
CA ALA A 257 -10.98 -4.28 -8.14
C ALA A 257 -11.16 -3.74 -6.71
N ALA A 258 -10.10 -3.78 -5.91
CA ALA A 258 -10.06 -3.34 -4.51
C ALA A 258 -8.69 -2.72 -4.18
N ALA A 259 -8.63 -1.94 -3.10
CA ALA A 259 -7.39 -1.26 -2.68
C ALA A 259 -6.22 -2.24 -2.42
N ASP A 260 -6.51 -3.46 -1.98
CA ASP A 260 -5.53 -4.50 -1.72
C ASP A 260 -5.13 -5.32 -2.96
N SER A 261 -5.73 -5.06 -4.12
CA SER A 261 -5.51 -5.84 -5.35
C SER A 261 -4.07 -5.78 -5.85
N LEU A 262 -3.31 -4.75 -5.48
CA LEU A 262 -1.89 -4.60 -5.83
C LEU A 262 -0.94 -5.41 -4.95
N ARG A 263 -1.38 -5.90 -3.78
CA ARG A 263 -0.50 -6.61 -2.84
C ARG A 263 0.11 -7.85 -3.47
N ALA A 264 -0.71 -8.68 -4.11
CA ALA A 264 -0.25 -9.93 -4.73
C ALA A 264 0.70 -9.68 -5.92
N PRO A 265 0.38 -8.81 -6.90
CA PRO A 265 1.32 -8.43 -7.96
C PRO A 265 2.67 -7.91 -7.46
N LEU A 266 2.65 -7.01 -6.47
CA LEU A 266 3.86 -6.37 -5.95
C LEU A 266 4.69 -7.28 -5.03
N THR A 267 4.13 -8.40 -4.56
CA THR A 267 4.85 -9.38 -3.72
C THR A 267 5.00 -10.74 -4.39
N ASP A 268 4.87 -10.78 -5.72
CA ASP A 268 5.02 -12.01 -6.50
C ASP A 268 6.43 -12.57 -6.34
N ALA A 269 6.55 -13.77 -5.77
CA ALA A 269 7.81 -14.44 -5.51
C ALA A 269 8.69 -14.62 -6.75
N ARG A 270 8.12 -14.58 -7.97
CA ARG A 270 8.87 -14.63 -9.24
C ARG A 270 9.81 -13.42 -9.42
N PHE A 271 9.48 -12.28 -8.82
CA PHE A 271 10.22 -11.02 -8.91
C PHE A 271 11.01 -10.72 -7.63
N ALA A 272 11.08 -11.68 -6.70
CA ALA A 272 11.77 -11.52 -5.43
C ALA A 272 13.28 -11.68 -5.57
N HIS A 273 14.04 -10.73 -5.01
CA HIS A 273 15.49 -10.81 -4.88
C HIS A 273 15.89 -11.02 -3.41
N PRO A 274 16.41 -12.19 -3.02
CA PRO A 274 16.88 -12.42 -1.66
C PRO A 274 18.10 -11.54 -1.35
N THR A 275 17.93 -10.54 -0.48
CA THR A 275 18.98 -9.56 -0.18
C THR A 275 19.12 -9.39 1.34
N PRO A 276 20.36 -9.30 1.89
CA PRO A 276 20.56 -8.92 3.28
C PRO A 276 20.20 -7.45 3.48
N VAL A 277 19.21 -7.18 4.34
CA VAL A 277 18.74 -5.82 4.62
C VAL A 277 18.92 -5.48 6.09
N ALA A 278 19.52 -4.30 6.32
CA ALA A 278 19.73 -3.73 7.64
C ALA A 278 18.38 -3.45 8.32
N THR A 279 18.08 -4.19 9.39
CA THR A 279 16.82 -4.07 10.13
C THR A 279 17.06 -3.45 11.49
N ASN A 280 16.28 -2.43 11.81
CA ASN A 280 16.30 -1.82 13.13
C ASN A 280 15.52 -2.69 14.13
N VAL A 281 16.24 -3.50 14.91
CA VAL A 281 15.67 -4.33 15.99
C VAL A 281 15.91 -3.73 17.38
N ARG A 282 16.28 -2.44 17.47
CA ARG A 282 16.49 -1.71 18.74
C ARG A 282 15.23 -1.64 19.61
N TRP A 283 14.05 -1.79 18.99
CA TRP A 283 12.77 -1.82 19.70
C TRP A 283 12.64 -3.05 20.63
N CYS A 284 13.28 -4.19 20.30
CA CYS A 284 13.21 -5.40 21.13
C CYS A 284 13.77 -5.18 22.55
N PRO A 285 15.03 -4.74 22.74
CA PRO A 285 15.56 -4.45 24.06
C PRO A 285 14.85 -3.25 24.73
N ALA A 286 14.43 -2.25 23.96
CA ALA A 286 13.68 -1.11 24.50
C ALA A 286 12.31 -1.54 25.08
N LEU A 287 11.59 -2.43 24.40
CA LEU A 287 10.31 -2.97 24.84
C LEU A 287 10.48 -3.87 26.07
N LEU A 288 11.52 -4.72 26.09
CA LEU A 288 11.85 -5.50 27.29
C LEU A 288 12.16 -4.61 28.50
N ALA A 289 12.91 -3.52 28.30
CA ALA A 289 13.17 -2.54 29.35
C ALA A 289 11.87 -1.88 29.85
N LEU A 290 10.97 -1.49 28.93
CA LEU A 290 9.67 -0.92 29.27
C LEU A 290 8.81 -1.89 30.08
N VAL A 291 8.72 -3.16 29.66
CA VAL A 291 7.98 -4.19 30.39
C VAL A 291 8.54 -4.39 31.80
N LEU A 292 9.86 -4.39 31.97
CA LEU A 292 10.50 -4.48 33.29
C LEU A 292 10.15 -3.29 34.19
N LEU A 293 10.16 -2.07 33.63
CA LEU A 293 9.79 -0.85 34.36
C LEU A 293 8.31 -0.88 34.76
N VAL A 294 7.41 -1.22 33.84
CA VAL A 294 5.98 -1.36 34.13
C VAL A 294 5.77 -2.42 35.23
N TRP A 295 6.42 -3.57 35.13
CA TRP A 295 6.33 -4.64 36.15
C TRP A 295 6.85 -4.19 37.51
N ARG A 296 7.91 -3.37 37.54
CA ARG A 296 8.48 -2.81 38.78
C ARG A 296 7.47 -1.93 39.53
N PHE A 297 6.71 -1.12 38.80
CA PHE A 297 5.78 -0.12 39.34
C PHE A 297 4.31 -0.56 39.39
N LEU A 298 3.98 -1.75 38.89
CA LEU A 298 2.65 -2.35 39.01
C LEU A 298 2.27 -2.54 40.50
N PRO A 299 1.18 -1.90 40.98
CA PRO A 299 0.72 -2.07 42.35
C PRO A 299 0.28 -3.52 42.55
N ALA A 300 0.79 -4.16 43.61
CA ALA A 300 0.37 -5.51 43.95
C ALA A 300 -1.15 -5.50 44.17
N ARG A 301 -1.92 -6.20 43.32
CA ARG A 301 -3.36 -6.41 43.51
C ARG A 301 -3.53 -7.01 44.90
N GLN A 302 -3.99 -6.22 45.85
CA GLN A 302 -4.31 -6.70 47.18
C GLN A 302 -5.49 -7.65 47.04
N VAL A 303 -5.22 -8.94 46.98
CA VAL A 303 -6.25 -9.98 47.12
C VAL A 303 -6.86 -9.76 48.50
N VAL A 304 -8.02 -9.10 48.55
CA VAL A 304 -8.81 -8.91 49.76
C VAL A 304 -9.30 -10.29 50.17
N ARG A 305 -8.50 -10.98 50.98
CA ARG A 305 -8.89 -12.22 51.63
C ARG A 305 -9.90 -11.82 52.70
N LYS A 306 -11.20 -11.89 52.40
CA LYS A 306 -12.28 -11.71 53.38
C LYS A 306 -12.06 -12.71 54.52
N SER A 307 -11.54 -12.25 55.65
CA SER A 307 -11.50 -13.02 56.89
C SER A 307 -12.94 -13.16 57.40
N ARG A 308 -13.44 -14.40 57.51
CA ARG A 308 -14.70 -14.71 58.20
C ARG A 308 -14.63 -14.15 59.63
N PRO A 309 -15.64 -13.41 60.12
CA PRO A 309 -15.66 -13.01 61.52
C PRO A 309 -15.81 -14.24 62.42
N ALA A 310 -14.93 -14.34 63.41
CA ALA A 310 -15.00 -15.35 64.46
C ALA A 310 -16.20 -15.07 65.37
N SER A 311 -16.93 -16.15 65.70
CA SER A 311 -18.08 -16.16 66.60
C SER A 311 -17.75 -15.54 67.96
N ALA A 312 -18.61 -14.64 68.44
CA ALA A 312 -18.50 -14.01 69.74
C ALA A 312 -18.63 -15.04 70.87
N ALA A 313 -17.67 -15.07 71.79
CA ALA A 313 -17.71 -15.84 73.02
C ALA A 313 -18.55 -15.11 74.09
N ALA A 314 -19.34 -15.89 74.83
CA ALA A 314 -20.31 -15.48 75.82
C ALA A 314 -19.70 -14.78 77.07
N ILE A 315 -20.47 -13.85 77.63
CA ILE A 315 -20.22 -13.07 78.85
C ILE A 315 -20.55 -13.91 80.10
N PRO A 316 -19.71 -13.97 81.16
CA PRO A 316 -20.10 -14.61 82.41
C PRO A 316 -20.84 -13.63 83.35
N ALA A 317 -21.96 -14.09 83.91
CA ALA A 317 -22.79 -13.36 84.87
C ALA A 317 -22.18 -13.37 86.29
N ARG A 318 -22.13 -12.18 86.92
CA ARG A 318 -21.79 -11.98 88.34
C ARG A 318 -22.88 -12.56 89.24
N ARG A 319 -22.48 -13.33 90.26
CA ARG A 319 -23.31 -13.86 91.34
C ARG A 319 -23.10 -12.97 92.58
N ALA A 320 -24.16 -12.35 93.10
CA ALA A 320 -24.18 -11.70 94.41
C ALA A 320 -24.88 -12.61 95.43
N LEU A 321 -24.38 -12.58 96.68
CA LEU A 321 -24.71 -13.47 97.80
C LEU A 321 -26.07 -13.19 98.45
N SER A 322 -26.66 -14.21 99.09
CA SER A 322 -27.29 -14.09 100.41
C SER A 322 -27.41 -15.44 101.14
N ARG A 323 -27.13 -15.42 102.45
CA ARG A 323 -27.70 -16.28 103.50
C ARG A 323 -27.21 -15.78 104.87
N PRO A 324 -27.95 -16.00 105.96
CA PRO A 324 -29.40 -16.18 106.09
C PRO A 324 -30.17 -14.88 106.34
#